data_AF-A0A853IZK4-F1
#
_entry.id   AF-A0A853IZK4-F1
#
_cell.length_a   1.000
_cell.length_b   1.000
_cell.length_c   1.000
_cell.angle_alpha   90.00
_cell.angle_beta   90.00
_cell.angle_gamma   90.00
#
_symmetry.space_group_name_H-M   'P 1'
#
loop_
_entity.id
_entity.type
_entity.pdbx_description
1 polymer ?
#
loop_
_entity_poly.entity_id
_entity_poly.type
_entity_poly.pdbx_seq_one_letter_code
_entity_poly.pdbx_strand_id
1 'polypeptide(L)'
;MPSALDLLAPAAPESVAKPIIWSIAGNDSGGGAGLSADQRAAEAFGVHLCPVVAAVTAQNSVGVARVEPVSPELLDAQLAALADDMPPAAVKTGLLGSAENVAVVARWIDRLRARDPRVALVVDPVLGASTGAAFADEAVLRAYVELLLPRATVVTPNGREARRLIVALRQDAARPLTPALSPEGRGSKTAQAPGSSQRLAHTPAGGSGRHDAAGSTGDFLPRPSGERVGVRGEPSSPPSRTAIPTLSAALRATGAQAVALTGGDSADAPGWSLDWIDTPHANGWLALPRIDTPQTHGTGCTFATSAACALARGFVLADALVLAKMATTHALRHGYAAGQGAGPVAARAGFATEPALIPFMSWSESFDFDSCLRLMDARCRPISSENADIGLYAIVDSAERVQQVVQAGVQTVQLRIKTPDAPDAAWHAALRESIAQSLAACRGAGATLVVNDHWRLAAKVAAGNRQGLAIHLGQEDLLALGDAGRAELAATLLPLGISSHSLWELARARSLSPWYVACGPVWPTLTKAMPWVPQGLDNLAWWVHMAGVPVVAIGGILDHAQAAQAAQSGASGVCVVRGLGDDPAQTLPAWQVALQAGRAAPRLPVPAWPHPSLHVTA
;
A
#
# COMPACT_ATOMS: atom_id res chain seq x y z
N MET A 1 -5.95 -47.82 19.81
CA MET A 1 -4.53 -47.44 19.58
C MET A 1 -4.42 -47.18 18.08
N PRO A 2 -4.14 -45.93 17.64
CA PRO A 2 -3.89 -45.67 16.23
C PRO A 2 -2.68 -46.48 15.76
N SER A 3 -2.68 -46.88 14.49
CA SER A 3 -1.65 -47.77 13.93
C SER A 3 -0.32 -47.02 13.76
N ALA A 4 0.80 -47.74 13.71
CA ALA A 4 2.12 -47.14 13.46
C ALA A 4 2.21 -46.41 12.09
N LEU A 5 1.25 -46.63 11.18
CA LEU A 5 1.11 -45.92 9.91
C LEU A 5 0.42 -44.55 10.06
N ASP A 6 -0.47 -44.38 11.04
CA ASP A 6 -1.16 -43.10 11.30
C ASP A 6 -0.21 -42.04 11.88
N LEU A 7 0.89 -42.47 12.50
CA LEU A 7 1.97 -41.61 13.03
C LEU A 7 2.96 -41.13 11.95
N LEU A 8 2.87 -41.67 10.72
CA LEU A 8 3.72 -41.32 9.58
C LEU A 8 2.98 -40.52 8.50
N ALA A 9 1.67 -40.32 8.64
CA ALA A 9 0.93 -39.42 7.77
C ALA A 9 1.29 -37.97 8.14
N PRO A 10 1.75 -37.13 7.18
CA PRO A 10 1.88 -35.71 7.44
C PRO A 10 0.52 -35.20 7.91
N ALA A 11 0.49 -34.49 9.04
CA ALA A 11 -0.71 -33.81 9.50
C ALA A 11 -1.26 -33.01 8.31
N ALA A 12 -2.51 -33.26 7.91
CA ALA A 12 -3.17 -32.44 6.91
C ALA A 12 -3.00 -30.98 7.34
N PRO A 13 -2.54 -30.08 6.46
CA PRO A 13 -2.38 -28.69 6.85
C PRO A 13 -3.71 -28.20 7.41
N GLU A 14 -3.71 -27.71 8.66
CA GLU A 14 -4.89 -27.07 9.23
C GLU A 14 -5.39 -26.06 8.20
N SER A 15 -6.63 -26.27 7.71
CA SER A 15 -7.19 -25.39 6.69
C SER A 15 -7.48 -24.04 7.34
N VAL A 16 -6.50 -23.15 7.35
CA VAL A 16 -6.70 -21.77 7.76
C VAL A 16 -7.75 -21.19 6.83
N ALA A 17 -8.94 -20.89 7.37
CA ALA A 17 -10.02 -20.30 6.62
C ALA A 17 -9.52 -19.02 5.94
N LYS A 18 -9.71 -18.91 4.62
CA LYS A 18 -9.29 -17.73 3.86
C LYS A 18 -10.10 -16.52 4.37
N PRO A 19 -9.47 -15.33 4.54
CA PRO A 19 -10.22 -14.12 4.79
C PRO A 19 -11.28 -13.93 3.71
N ILE A 20 -12.47 -13.47 4.10
CA ILE A 20 -13.56 -13.16 3.19
C ILE A 20 -13.60 -11.65 2.97
N ILE A 21 -13.76 -11.23 1.72
CA ILE A 21 -14.11 -9.86 1.38
C ILE A 21 -15.40 -9.80 0.57
N TRP A 22 -16.17 -8.73 0.72
CA TRP A 22 -17.27 -8.43 -0.20
C TRP A 22 -16.81 -7.38 -1.20
N SER A 23 -16.98 -7.66 -2.50
CA SER A 23 -16.88 -6.62 -3.51
C SER A 23 -18.27 -6.23 -3.99
N ILE A 24 -18.67 -5.00 -3.68
CA ILE A 24 -19.95 -4.41 -4.07
C ILE A 24 -19.68 -3.47 -5.26
N ALA A 25 -19.85 -3.97 -6.48
CA ALA A 25 -19.41 -3.26 -7.67
C ALA A 25 -20.24 -3.58 -8.91
N GLY A 26 -19.93 -2.90 -10.02
CA GLY A 26 -20.52 -3.18 -11.32
C GLY A 26 -20.04 -4.51 -11.91
N ASN A 27 -20.95 -5.22 -12.56
CA ASN A 27 -20.65 -6.33 -13.46
C ASN A 27 -20.34 -5.78 -14.86
N ASP A 28 -19.06 -5.85 -15.25
CA ASP A 28 -18.58 -5.49 -16.58
C ASP A 28 -18.72 -6.67 -17.55
N SER A 29 -19.60 -6.55 -18.56
CA SER A 29 -19.79 -7.59 -19.57
C SER A 29 -18.53 -7.92 -20.38
N GLY A 30 -17.56 -7.01 -20.46
CA GLY A 30 -16.27 -7.23 -21.10
C GLY A 30 -15.28 -8.00 -20.22
N GLY A 31 -15.57 -8.17 -18.93
CA GLY A 31 -14.74 -8.90 -17.96
C GLY A 31 -13.44 -8.20 -17.57
N GLY A 32 -13.27 -6.91 -17.91
CA GLY A 32 -12.00 -6.22 -17.74
C GLY A 32 -11.87 -5.42 -16.47
N ALA A 33 -12.97 -4.87 -15.95
CA ALA A 33 -13.05 -4.12 -14.71
C ALA A 33 -14.14 -4.68 -13.76
N GLY A 34 -14.48 -3.90 -12.74
CA GLY A 34 -15.53 -4.26 -11.78
C GLY A 34 -15.26 -5.60 -11.08
N LEU A 35 -16.33 -6.37 -10.86
CA LEU A 35 -16.25 -7.65 -10.15
C LEU A 35 -15.25 -8.64 -10.74
N SER A 36 -15.03 -8.60 -12.07
CA SER A 36 -14.06 -9.49 -12.74
C SER A 36 -12.60 -9.11 -12.48
N ALA A 37 -12.29 -7.82 -12.34
CA ALA A 37 -10.96 -7.37 -11.88
C ALA A 37 -10.79 -7.65 -10.39
N ASP A 38 -11.85 -7.45 -9.60
CA ASP A 38 -11.83 -7.69 -8.17
C ASP A 38 -11.55 -9.17 -7.84
N GLN A 39 -12.21 -10.10 -8.55
CA GLN A 39 -11.99 -11.53 -8.40
C GLN A 39 -10.53 -11.92 -8.65
N ARG A 40 -9.93 -11.42 -9.75
CA ARG A 40 -8.53 -11.71 -10.09
C ARG A 40 -7.55 -11.16 -9.04
N ALA A 41 -7.82 -9.98 -8.50
CA ALA A 41 -7.03 -9.43 -7.40
C ALA A 41 -7.17 -10.29 -6.13
N ALA A 42 -8.38 -10.70 -5.76
CA ALA A 42 -8.60 -11.55 -4.58
C ALA A 42 -7.91 -12.92 -4.70
N GLU A 43 -7.93 -13.54 -5.88
CA GLU A 43 -7.22 -14.78 -6.16
C GLU A 43 -5.71 -14.64 -5.99
N ALA A 44 -5.13 -13.54 -6.48
CA ALA A 44 -3.71 -13.24 -6.29
C ALA A 44 -3.32 -13.09 -4.81
N PHE A 45 -4.25 -12.65 -3.96
CA PHE A 45 -4.07 -12.54 -2.51
C PHE A 45 -4.40 -13.81 -1.72
N GLY A 46 -4.93 -14.84 -2.38
CA GLY A 46 -5.43 -16.06 -1.73
C GLY A 46 -6.62 -15.79 -0.80
N VAL A 47 -7.40 -14.74 -1.08
CA VAL A 47 -8.57 -14.29 -0.32
C VAL A 47 -9.84 -14.80 -1.00
N HIS A 48 -10.88 -15.10 -0.21
CA HIS A 48 -12.19 -15.45 -0.76
C HIS A 48 -13.00 -14.17 -1.01
N LEU A 49 -13.43 -13.95 -2.25
CA LEU A 49 -14.27 -12.81 -2.61
C LEU A 49 -15.71 -13.27 -2.81
N CYS A 50 -16.63 -12.60 -2.13
CA CYS A 50 -18.06 -12.68 -2.41
C CYS A 50 -18.43 -11.52 -3.35
N PRO A 51 -18.78 -11.78 -4.62
CA PRO A 51 -19.18 -10.72 -5.55
C PRO A 51 -20.63 -10.31 -5.28
N VAL A 52 -20.87 -9.00 -5.17
CA VAL A 52 -22.19 -8.41 -4.97
C VAL A 52 -22.43 -7.40 -6.10
N VAL A 53 -23.43 -7.67 -6.94
CA VAL A 53 -23.70 -6.85 -8.12
C VAL A 53 -24.49 -5.62 -7.70
N ALA A 54 -23.89 -4.43 -7.87
CA ALA A 54 -24.56 -3.14 -7.64
C ALA A 54 -25.07 -2.49 -8.93
N ALA A 55 -24.46 -2.81 -10.07
CA ALA A 55 -24.91 -2.38 -11.38
C ALA A 55 -24.47 -3.40 -12.45
N VAL A 56 -25.16 -3.45 -13.58
CA VAL A 56 -24.75 -4.20 -14.76
C VAL A 56 -24.41 -3.21 -15.86
N THR A 57 -23.25 -3.38 -16.51
CA THR A 57 -22.85 -2.54 -17.64
C THR A 57 -22.86 -3.35 -18.93
N ALA A 58 -23.43 -2.77 -19.99
CA ALA A 58 -23.18 -3.19 -21.35
C ALA A 58 -21.91 -2.49 -21.82
N GLN A 59 -20.78 -3.14 -21.60
CA GLN A 59 -19.43 -2.58 -21.74
C GLN A 59 -18.50 -3.56 -22.46
N ASN A 60 -17.51 -3.01 -23.15
CA ASN A 60 -16.40 -3.74 -23.74
C ASN A 60 -15.11 -2.90 -23.66
N SER A 61 -14.02 -3.38 -24.26
CA SER A 61 -12.71 -2.70 -24.23
C SER A 61 -12.70 -1.29 -24.83
N VAL A 62 -13.70 -0.91 -25.63
CA VAL A 62 -13.73 0.39 -26.32
C VAL A 62 -14.69 1.40 -25.70
N GLY A 63 -15.64 0.97 -24.85
CA GLY A 63 -16.56 1.88 -24.21
C GLY A 63 -17.72 1.23 -23.48
N VAL A 64 -18.60 2.08 -22.96
CA VAL A 64 -19.78 1.72 -22.17
C VAL A 64 -21.02 2.21 -22.92
N ALA A 65 -21.91 1.29 -23.27
CA ALA A 65 -23.15 1.60 -23.98
C ALA A 65 -24.32 1.86 -23.03
N ARG A 66 -24.37 1.14 -21.90
CA ARG A 66 -25.44 1.27 -20.89
C ARG A 66 -24.93 0.89 -19.51
N VAL A 67 -25.45 1.56 -18.50
CA VAL A 67 -25.28 1.22 -17.08
C VAL A 67 -26.67 1.11 -16.48
N GLU A 68 -26.97 -0.02 -15.86
CA GLU A 68 -28.22 -0.26 -15.15
C GLU A 68 -27.92 -0.61 -13.68
N PRO A 69 -28.20 0.27 -12.71
CA PRO A 69 -28.12 -0.07 -11.30
C PRO A 69 -29.11 -1.20 -10.97
N VAL A 70 -28.73 -2.13 -10.10
CA VAL A 70 -29.71 -3.07 -9.54
C VAL A 70 -30.63 -2.33 -8.56
N SER A 71 -31.81 -2.87 -8.31
CA SER A 71 -32.72 -2.26 -7.33
C SER A 71 -32.10 -2.31 -5.92
N PRO A 72 -32.36 -1.31 -5.06
CA PRO A 72 -31.88 -1.30 -3.67
C PRO A 72 -32.32 -2.55 -2.88
N GLU A 73 -33.50 -3.09 -3.17
CA GLU A 73 -34.04 -4.30 -2.54
C GLU A 73 -33.23 -5.54 -2.94
N LEU A 74 -32.83 -5.65 -4.21
CA LEU A 74 -31.99 -6.76 -4.67
C LEU A 74 -30.57 -6.65 -4.12
N LEU A 75 -30.02 -5.43 -4.04
CA LEU A 75 -28.71 -5.22 -3.40
C LEU A 75 -28.76 -5.61 -1.91
N ASP A 76 -29.80 -5.18 -1.19
CA ASP A 76 -30.01 -5.54 0.22
C ASP A 76 -30.15 -7.06 0.40
N ALA A 77 -30.92 -7.73 -0.46
CA ALA A 77 -31.10 -9.18 -0.42
C ALA A 77 -29.79 -9.95 -0.65
N GLN A 78 -28.92 -9.50 -1.57
CA GLN A 78 -27.60 -10.10 -1.77
C GLN A 78 -26.74 -9.97 -0.51
N LEU A 79 -26.69 -8.77 0.10
CA LEU A 79 -25.90 -8.52 1.30
C LEU A 79 -26.45 -9.29 2.51
N ALA A 80 -27.77 -9.40 2.64
CA ALA A 80 -28.43 -10.19 3.67
C ALA A 80 -28.10 -11.68 3.56
N ALA A 81 -28.08 -12.23 2.35
CA ALA A 81 -27.71 -13.62 2.12
C ALA A 81 -26.27 -13.93 2.56
N LEU A 82 -25.35 -12.99 2.38
CA LEU A 82 -23.95 -13.15 2.80
C LEU A 82 -23.73 -12.89 4.29
N ALA A 83 -24.47 -11.97 4.90
CA ALA A 83 -24.18 -11.46 6.24
C ALA A 83 -24.17 -12.51 7.36
N ASP A 84 -24.92 -13.59 7.18
CA ASP A 84 -25.09 -14.62 8.22
C ASP A 84 -24.17 -15.84 8.01
N ASP A 85 -23.75 -16.13 6.78
CA ASP A 85 -22.91 -17.29 6.43
C ASP A 85 -21.47 -16.91 6.05
N MET A 86 -21.29 -15.77 5.39
CA MET A 86 -20.01 -15.32 4.80
C MET A 86 -19.67 -13.88 5.21
N PRO A 87 -19.57 -13.55 6.51
CA PRO A 87 -19.28 -12.19 6.96
C PRO A 87 -17.89 -11.73 6.48
N PRO A 88 -17.75 -10.47 6.01
CA PRO A 88 -16.51 -9.98 5.45
C PRO A 88 -15.56 -9.45 6.54
N ALA A 89 -14.26 -9.66 6.35
CA ALA A 89 -13.23 -8.91 7.07
C ALA A 89 -13.04 -7.50 6.45
N ALA A 90 -13.29 -7.36 5.15
CA ALA A 90 -13.27 -6.08 4.45
C ALA A 90 -14.35 -6.02 3.37
N VAL A 91 -14.91 -4.83 3.16
CA VAL A 91 -15.82 -4.51 2.07
C VAL A 91 -15.13 -3.53 1.13
N LYS A 92 -15.17 -3.82 -0.16
CA LYS A 92 -14.76 -2.90 -1.23
C LYS A 92 -15.99 -2.46 -2.00
N THR A 93 -16.14 -1.16 -2.24
CA THR A 93 -17.14 -0.64 -3.17
C THR A 93 -16.48 -0.26 -4.48
N GLY A 94 -17.15 -0.50 -5.61
CA GLY A 94 -16.81 0.06 -6.93
C GLY A 94 -17.97 0.89 -7.47
N LEU A 95 -18.34 0.69 -8.75
CA LEU A 95 -19.53 1.32 -9.32
C LEU A 95 -20.81 0.88 -8.59
N LEU A 96 -21.45 1.80 -7.87
CA LEU A 96 -22.71 1.57 -7.14
C LEU A 96 -23.98 1.96 -7.92
N GLY A 97 -23.85 2.85 -8.90
CA GLY A 97 -24.89 3.18 -9.88
C GLY A 97 -26.03 4.10 -9.43
N SER A 98 -26.36 4.18 -8.13
CA SER A 98 -27.42 5.06 -7.62
C SER A 98 -27.17 5.56 -6.19
N ALA A 99 -27.81 6.66 -5.81
CA ALA A 99 -27.72 7.22 -4.46
C ALA A 99 -28.37 6.28 -3.42
N GLU A 100 -29.43 5.58 -3.79
CA GLU A 100 -30.10 4.59 -2.96
C GLU A 100 -29.18 3.39 -2.67
N ASN A 101 -28.41 2.93 -3.65
CA ASN A 101 -27.44 1.86 -3.44
C ASN A 101 -26.29 2.31 -2.52
N VAL A 102 -25.83 3.57 -2.63
CA VAL A 102 -24.87 4.15 -1.67
C VAL A 102 -25.43 4.11 -0.24
N ALA A 103 -26.70 4.49 -0.06
CA ALA A 103 -27.36 4.45 1.25
C ALA A 103 -27.51 3.02 1.79
N VAL A 104 -27.85 2.04 0.95
CA VAL A 104 -27.89 0.61 1.32
C VAL A 104 -26.53 0.16 1.84
N VAL A 105 -25.45 0.44 1.10
CA VAL A 105 -24.08 0.07 1.51
C VAL A 105 -23.71 0.73 2.84
N ALA A 106 -23.97 2.03 3.02
CA ALA A 106 -23.67 2.74 4.26
C ALA A 106 -24.35 2.08 5.48
N ARG A 107 -25.64 1.71 5.38
CA ARG A 107 -26.36 1.00 6.44
C ARG A 107 -25.76 -0.38 6.73
N TRP A 108 -25.35 -1.11 5.69
CA TRP A 108 -24.74 -2.43 5.86
C TRP A 108 -23.38 -2.34 6.55
N ILE A 109 -22.57 -1.33 6.22
CA ILE A 109 -21.29 -1.10 6.91
C ILE A 109 -21.50 -0.81 8.39
N ASP A 110 -22.50 0.01 8.74
CA ASP A 110 -22.83 0.26 10.15
C ASP A 110 -23.27 -1.03 10.86
N ARG A 111 -24.11 -1.84 10.21
CA ARG A 111 -24.59 -3.12 10.74
C ARG A 111 -23.45 -4.13 10.93
N LEU A 112 -22.52 -4.22 9.98
CA LEU A 112 -21.35 -5.09 10.06
C LEU A 112 -20.42 -4.63 11.18
N ARG A 113 -20.17 -3.32 11.29
CA ARG A 113 -19.31 -2.76 12.35
C ARG A 113 -19.91 -2.83 13.75
N ALA A 114 -21.24 -2.85 13.85
CA ALA A 114 -21.92 -3.15 15.11
C ALA A 114 -21.65 -4.60 15.59
N ARG A 115 -21.35 -5.53 14.68
CA ARG A 115 -20.96 -6.92 15.00
C ARG A 115 -19.44 -7.06 15.19
N ASP A 116 -18.66 -6.47 14.29
CA ASP A 116 -17.19 -6.41 14.38
C ASP A 116 -16.67 -5.04 13.94
N PRO A 117 -16.21 -4.17 14.86
CA PRO A 117 -15.76 -2.82 14.52
C PRO A 117 -14.56 -2.79 13.57
N ARG A 118 -13.84 -3.91 13.41
CA ARG A 118 -12.65 -4.02 12.55
C ARG A 118 -12.98 -4.16 11.06
N VAL A 119 -14.25 -4.34 10.69
CA VAL A 119 -14.65 -4.47 9.27
C VAL A 119 -14.22 -3.22 8.50
N ALA A 120 -13.25 -3.42 7.60
CA ALA A 120 -12.71 -2.34 6.79
C ALA A 120 -13.66 -1.98 5.63
N LEU A 121 -13.73 -0.70 5.29
CA LEU A 121 -14.40 -0.21 4.09
C LEU A 121 -13.40 0.47 3.16
N VAL A 122 -13.15 -0.12 2.00
CA VAL A 122 -12.40 0.48 0.90
C VAL A 122 -13.38 1.07 -0.10
N VAL A 123 -13.34 2.39 -0.28
CA VAL A 123 -14.22 3.11 -1.20
C VAL A 123 -13.46 3.45 -2.48
N ASP A 124 -13.69 2.68 -3.55
CA ASP A 124 -13.34 3.06 -4.92
C ASP A 124 -14.56 3.73 -5.56
N PRO A 125 -14.58 5.07 -5.72
CA PRO A 125 -15.81 5.80 -6.00
C PRO A 125 -16.32 5.62 -7.43
N VAL A 126 -15.48 5.18 -8.38
CA VAL A 126 -15.79 4.89 -9.80
C VAL A 126 -16.87 5.82 -10.38
N LEU A 127 -16.54 7.11 -10.50
CA LEU A 127 -17.52 8.16 -10.87
C LEU A 127 -17.69 8.30 -12.39
N GLY A 128 -16.87 7.61 -13.17
CA GLY A 128 -16.92 7.57 -14.63
C GLY A 128 -15.97 6.54 -15.22
N ALA A 129 -16.17 6.19 -16.48
CA ALA A 129 -15.29 5.30 -17.22
C ALA A 129 -14.01 6.02 -17.67
N SER A 130 -12.92 5.26 -17.80
CA SER A 130 -11.70 5.74 -18.49
C SER A 130 -11.96 6.16 -19.94
N THR A 131 -13.01 5.60 -20.57
CA THR A 131 -13.47 5.95 -21.92
C THR A 131 -14.39 7.19 -21.96
N GLY A 132 -14.63 7.85 -20.82
CA GLY A 132 -15.34 9.13 -20.74
C GLY A 132 -16.83 9.06 -20.41
N ALA A 133 -17.40 7.88 -20.14
CA ALA A 133 -18.80 7.77 -19.71
C ALA A 133 -18.96 8.28 -18.26
N ALA A 134 -19.94 9.16 -18.00
CA ALA A 134 -20.28 9.58 -16.65
C ALA A 134 -21.15 8.51 -15.96
N PHE A 135 -20.79 8.13 -14.74
CA PHE A 135 -21.52 7.11 -13.96
C PHE A 135 -22.21 7.66 -12.70
N ALA A 136 -21.89 8.91 -12.33
CA ALA A 136 -22.43 9.55 -11.15
C ALA A 136 -23.01 10.91 -11.54
N ASP A 137 -24.25 11.15 -11.12
CA ASP A 137 -24.89 12.45 -11.10
C ASP A 137 -24.66 13.15 -9.74
N GLU A 138 -25.24 14.33 -9.56
CA GLU A 138 -25.12 15.10 -8.32
C GLU A 138 -25.70 14.37 -7.10
N ALA A 139 -26.76 13.57 -7.28
CA ALA A 139 -27.37 12.82 -6.18
C ALA A 139 -26.43 11.70 -5.68
N VAL A 140 -25.79 10.98 -6.60
CA VAL A 140 -24.78 9.96 -6.28
C VAL A 140 -23.58 10.60 -5.59
N LEU A 141 -23.02 11.69 -6.14
CA LEU A 141 -21.88 12.39 -5.54
C LEU A 141 -22.17 12.83 -4.11
N ARG A 142 -23.35 13.41 -3.88
CA ARG A 142 -23.79 13.83 -2.55
C ARG A 142 -23.92 12.64 -1.60
N ALA A 143 -24.53 11.54 -2.03
CA ALA A 143 -24.64 10.34 -1.21
C ALA A 143 -23.27 9.76 -0.82
N TYR A 144 -22.29 9.77 -1.72
CA TYR A 144 -20.91 9.38 -1.39
C TYR A 144 -20.35 10.25 -0.26
N VAL A 145 -20.44 11.56 -0.43
CA VAL A 145 -19.89 12.55 0.50
C VAL A 145 -20.55 12.49 1.89
N GLU A 146 -21.88 12.45 1.94
CA GLU A 146 -22.63 12.50 3.19
C GLU A 146 -22.68 11.14 3.91
N LEU A 147 -22.76 10.04 3.16
CA LEU A 147 -23.07 8.72 3.72
C LEU A 147 -21.87 7.78 3.73
N LEU A 148 -21.02 7.77 2.70
CA LEU A 148 -20.02 6.70 2.53
C LEU A 148 -18.60 7.12 2.93
N LEU A 149 -18.13 8.31 2.51
CA LEU A 149 -16.79 8.80 2.84
C LEU A 149 -16.53 8.89 4.36
N PRO A 150 -17.49 9.34 5.21
CA PRO A 150 -17.29 9.38 6.66
C PRO A 150 -17.09 7.99 7.29
N ARG A 151 -17.45 6.92 6.58
CA ARG A 151 -17.29 5.52 7.01
C ARG A 151 -16.05 4.86 6.43
N ALA A 152 -15.35 5.50 5.48
CA ALA A 152 -14.26 4.88 4.76
C ALA A 152 -13.06 4.59 5.67
N THR A 153 -12.60 3.35 5.67
CA THR A 153 -11.27 2.99 6.19
C THR A 153 -10.20 3.52 5.23
N VAL A 154 -10.44 3.45 3.92
CA VAL A 154 -9.65 4.17 2.91
C VAL A 154 -10.52 4.52 1.71
N VAL A 155 -10.29 5.70 1.13
CA VAL A 155 -10.87 6.12 -0.16
C VAL A 155 -9.76 6.09 -1.20
N THR A 156 -10.01 5.50 -2.38
CA THR A 156 -8.98 5.31 -3.42
C THR A 156 -9.30 6.05 -4.73
N PRO A 157 -9.63 7.36 -4.72
CA PRO A 157 -10.02 8.06 -5.93
C PRO A 157 -8.81 8.30 -6.84
N ASN A 158 -9.02 8.38 -8.15
CA ASN A 158 -8.06 9.05 -9.01
C ASN A 158 -8.17 10.58 -8.88
N GLY A 159 -7.21 11.32 -9.46
CA GLY A 159 -7.19 12.79 -9.37
C GLY A 159 -8.44 13.51 -9.91
N ARG A 160 -9.12 12.95 -10.93
CA ARG A 160 -10.37 13.51 -11.47
C ARG A 160 -11.54 13.27 -10.52
N GLU A 161 -11.65 12.06 -9.99
CA GLU A 161 -12.68 11.69 -9.02
C GLU A 161 -12.55 12.50 -7.73
N ALA A 162 -11.33 12.66 -7.21
CA ALA A 162 -11.08 13.47 -6.03
C ALA A 162 -11.58 14.92 -6.21
N ARG A 163 -11.31 15.54 -7.37
CA ARG A 163 -11.83 16.88 -7.68
C ARG A 163 -13.36 16.93 -7.66
N ARG A 164 -14.03 15.94 -8.26
CA ARG A 164 -15.50 15.89 -8.28
C ARG A 164 -16.09 15.75 -6.88
N LEU A 165 -15.51 14.88 -6.05
CA LEU A 165 -15.92 14.73 -4.64
C LEU A 165 -15.73 16.04 -3.84
N ILE A 166 -14.59 16.73 -4.01
CA ILE A 166 -14.33 18.01 -3.36
C ILE A 166 -15.29 19.12 -3.84
N VAL A 167 -15.66 19.14 -5.11
CA VAL A 167 -16.65 20.10 -5.62
C VAL A 167 -18.01 19.86 -4.96
N ALA A 168 -18.47 18.61 -4.89
CA ALA A 168 -19.72 18.25 -4.22
C ALA A 168 -19.72 18.67 -2.73
N LEU A 169 -18.62 18.38 -2.00
CA LEU A 169 -18.43 18.82 -0.61
C LEU A 169 -18.60 20.33 -0.40
N ARG A 170 -18.11 21.15 -1.33
CA ARG A 170 -18.18 22.62 -1.22
C ARG A 170 -19.55 23.19 -1.56
N GLN A 171 -20.30 22.51 -2.43
CA GLN A 171 -21.66 22.93 -2.77
C GLN A 171 -22.63 22.72 -1.58
N ASP A 172 -22.40 21.70 -0.75
CA ASP A 172 -23.16 21.50 0.49
C ASP A 172 -22.85 22.54 1.57
N ALA A 173 -21.58 22.97 1.72
CA ALA A 173 -21.23 24.05 2.65
C ALA A 173 -21.92 25.40 2.32
N ALA A 174 -22.35 25.59 1.07
CA ALA A 174 -23.01 26.79 0.59
C ALA A 174 -24.56 26.74 0.67
N ARG A 175 -25.16 25.64 1.13
CA ARG A 175 -26.62 25.47 1.19
C ARG A 175 -27.08 25.35 2.65
N PRO A 176 -27.74 26.37 3.24
CA PRO A 176 -28.21 26.28 4.62
C PRO A 176 -29.25 25.15 4.75
N LEU A 177 -29.12 24.35 5.81
CA LEU A 177 -30.12 23.37 6.22
C LEU A 177 -31.41 24.10 6.64
N THR A 178 -32.38 24.21 5.75
CA THR A 178 -33.76 24.48 6.16
C THR A 178 -34.40 23.17 6.61
N PRO A 179 -34.81 23.03 7.88
CA PRO A 179 -35.64 21.90 8.27
C PRO A 179 -37.02 22.09 7.65
N ALA A 180 -37.41 21.22 6.73
CA ALA A 180 -38.80 21.08 6.32
C ALA A 180 -39.57 20.37 7.45
N LEU A 181 -39.83 21.09 8.53
CA LEU A 181 -40.96 20.80 9.41
C LEU A 181 -42.12 21.66 8.91
N SER A 182 -43.08 21.04 8.22
CA SER A 182 -44.36 21.68 7.95
C SER A 182 -45.18 21.69 9.24
N PRO A 183 -45.58 22.85 9.79
CA PRO A 183 -46.64 22.90 10.77
C PRO A 183 -47.98 23.06 10.03
N GLU A 184 -48.87 22.12 10.31
CA GLU A 184 -50.33 22.27 10.37
C GLU A 184 -51.12 22.91 9.21
N GLY A 185 -52.03 22.07 8.72
CA GLY A 185 -53.33 22.37 8.11
C GLY A 185 -53.87 23.80 8.17
N ARG A 186 -54.29 24.26 6.99
CA ARG A 186 -55.61 24.86 6.78
C ARG A 186 -55.94 24.79 5.29
N GLY A 187 -57.08 24.18 4.97
CA GLY A 187 -57.47 23.89 3.61
C GLY A 187 -57.90 25.12 2.80
N SER A 188 -57.92 24.93 1.49
CA SER A 188 -58.96 25.49 0.64
C SER A 188 -59.18 24.58 -0.57
N LYS A 189 -60.46 24.38 -0.86
CA LYS A 189 -60.99 23.64 -2.00
C LYS A 189 -60.70 24.41 -3.29
N THR A 190 -60.36 23.69 -4.36
CA THR A 190 -61.00 23.87 -5.67
C THR A 190 -60.71 22.66 -6.56
N ALA A 191 -61.80 22.16 -7.15
CA ALA A 191 -61.85 21.03 -8.06
C ALA A 191 -61.43 21.44 -9.48
N GLN A 192 -60.87 20.49 -10.24
CA GLN A 192 -61.26 20.22 -11.63
C GLN A 192 -60.68 18.88 -12.09
N ALA A 193 -61.54 18.07 -12.70
CA ALA A 193 -61.31 16.72 -13.18
C ALA A 193 -60.48 16.68 -14.48
N PRO A 194 -60.07 15.48 -14.92
CA PRO A 194 -60.25 15.14 -16.32
C PRO A 194 -60.87 13.75 -16.53
N GLY A 195 -62.01 13.72 -17.24
CA GLY A 195 -62.25 12.68 -18.25
C GLY A 195 -61.41 13.00 -19.50
N SER A 196 -61.20 12.14 -20.47
CA SER A 196 -61.83 10.88 -20.82
C SER A 196 -60.90 10.13 -21.77
N SER A 197 -61.02 8.81 -21.72
CA SER A 197 -60.56 7.80 -22.67
C SER A 197 -60.63 8.19 -24.15
N GLN A 198 -59.61 7.79 -24.93
CA GLN A 198 -59.81 7.30 -26.30
C GLN A 198 -58.68 6.33 -26.71
N ARG A 199 -59.08 5.06 -26.83
CA ARG A 199 -58.42 4.01 -27.62
C ARG A 199 -58.98 4.04 -29.03
N LEU A 200 -58.25 3.42 -29.98
CA LEU A 200 -58.62 2.77 -31.25
C LEU A 200 -57.62 3.21 -32.35
N ALA A 201 -57.15 2.40 -33.29
CA ALA A 201 -57.23 0.97 -33.55
C ALA A 201 -56.23 0.63 -34.69
N HIS A 202 -55.79 -0.62 -34.74
CA HIS A 202 -55.17 -1.26 -35.89
C HIS A 202 -56.19 -1.49 -37.02
N THR A 203 -55.75 -1.49 -38.29
CA THR A 203 -56.07 -2.55 -39.27
C THR A 203 -55.14 -2.51 -40.50
N PRO A 204 -54.93 -3.65 -41.22
CA PRO A 204 -53.86 -3.88 -42.19
C PRO A 204 -54.33 -4.03 -43.65
N ALA A 205 -53.38 -4.02 -44.60
CA ALA A 205 -53.47 -4.59 -45.96
C ALA A 205 -52.01 -4.76 -46.47
N GLY A 206 -51.53 -5.80 -47.14
CA GLY A 206 -52.16 -6.81 -48.00
C GLY A 206 -51.77 -6.54 -49.46
N GLY A 207 -50.77 -7.24 -50.02
CA GLY A 207 -50.45 -7.14 -51.46
C GLY A 207 -49.13 -7.76 -51.90
N SER A 208 -49.23 -8.85 -52.65
CA SER A 208 -48.18 -9.73 -53.21
C SER A 208 -47.50 -9.20 -54.48
N GLY A 209 -46.23 -9.58 -54.69
CA GLY A 209 -45.57 -9.55 -56.01
C GLY A 209 -44.15 -10.13 -55.97
N ARG A 210 -43.91 -11.24 -56.67
CA ARG A 210 -42.59 -11.84 -56.92
C ARG A 210 -41.95 -11.17 -58.15
N HIS A 211 -40.63 -10.92 -58.12
CA HIS A 211 -39.66 -11.24 -59.20
C HIS A 211 -38.21 -10.87 -58.79
N ASP A 212 -37.37 -11.90 -58.81
CA ASP A 212 -35.95 -12.04 -59.19
C ASP A 212 -34.90 -10.89 -59.07
N ALA A 213 -33.80 -11.30 -58.42
CA ALA A 213 -32.37 -11.12 -58.75
C ALA A 213 -31.61 -9.81 -58.42
N ALA A 214 -30.46 -10.05 -57.77
CA ALA A 214 -29.20 -9.29 -57.73
C ALA A 214 -29.03 -8.14 -56.71
N GLY A 215 -28.19 -8.42 -55.70
CA GLY A 215 -27.15 -7.54 -55.16
C GLY A 215 -27.57 -6.25 -54.44
N SER A 216 -27.50 -6.23 -53.11
CA SER A 216 -26.88 -5.12 -52.38
C SER A 216 -26.71 -5.46 -50.88
N THR A 217 -25.69 -4.83 -50.33
CA THR A 217 -25.23 -4.81 -48.94
C THR A 217 -26.35 -4.52 -47.93
N GLY A 218 -26.47 -5.40 -46.92
CA GLY A 218 -27.41 -5.24 -45.82
C GLY A 218 -27.01 -4.14 -44.85
N ASP A 219 -27.77 -3.06 -44.91
CA ASP A 219 -27.84 -1.94 -43.97
C ASP A 219 -28.22 -2.43 -42.56
N PHE A 220 -27.37 -2.17 -41.57
CA PHE A 220 -27.78 -2.22 -40.17
C PHE A 220 -28.54 -0.92 -39.85
N LEU A 221 -29.71 -1.07 -39.24
CA LEU A 221 -30.65 -0.06 -38.76
C LEU A 221 -30.01 1.30 -38.40
N PRO A 222 -30.66 2.44 -38.72
CA PRO A 222 -30.13 3.75 -38.39
C PRO A 222 -29.99 3.91 -36.87
N ARG A 223 -28.78 4.26 -36.44
CA ARG A 223 -28.48 4.65 -35.05
C ARG A 223 -29.42 5.81 -34.68
N PRO A 224 -30.15 5.75 -33.56
CA PRO A 224 -30.83 6.93 -33.06
C PRO A 224 -29.77 7.98 -32.74
N SER A 225 -29.90 9.17 -33.33
CA SER A 225 -29.14 10.36 -32.97
C SER A 225 -29.54 10.79 -31.57
N GLY A 226 -28.95 10.16 -30.56
CA GLY A 226 -28.98 10.68 -29.19
C GLY A 226 -28.19 11.98 -29.16
N GLU A 227 -28.87 13.07 -28.82
CA GLU A 227 -28.24 14.32 -28.40
C GLU A 227 -27.13 13.99 -27.41
N ARG A 228 -25.90 14.43 -27.71
CA ARG A 228 -24.87 14.55 -26.69
C ARG A 228 -25.39 15.59 -25.72
N VAL A 229 -25.84 15.16 -24.54
CA VAL A 229 -26.11 16.07 -23.43
C VAL A 229 -24.80 16.80 -23.15
N GLY A 230 -24.74 18.05 -23.62
CA GLY A 230 -23.61 18.93 -23.44
C GLY A 230 -23.54 19.36 -21.99
N VAL A 231 -22.79 18.61 -21.18
CA VAL A 231 -22.32 19.11 -19.89
C VAL A 231 -21.25 20.16 -20.19
N ARG A 232 -21.42 21.38 -19.65
CA ARG A 232 -20.48 22.49 -19.78
C ARG A 232 -19.06 22.02 -19.43
N GLY A 233 -18.10 22.41 -20.27
CA GLY A 233 -16.73 21.90 -20.28
C GLY A 233 -16.06 21.87 -18.91
N GLU A 234 -15.86 20.66 -18.39
CA GLU A 234 -14.96 20.40 -17.29
C GLU A 234 -13.50 20.50 -17.78
N PRO A 235 -12.55 20.94 -16.95
CA PRO A 235 -11.13 20.81 -17.27
C PRO A 235 -10.79 19.32 -17.39
N SER A 236 -10.57 18.85 -18.62
CA SER A 236 -10.28 17.44 -18.96
C SER A 236 -8.94 16.92 -18.40
N SER A 237 -8.09 17.82 -17.93
CA SER A 237 -6.74 17.50 -17.46
C SER A 237 -6.72 17.08 -15.98
N PRO A 238 -5.96 16.02 -15.63
CA PRO A 238 -5.75 15.63 -14.23
C PRO A 238 -5.13 16.78 -13.40
N PRO A 239 -5.33 16.80 -12.07
CA PRO A 239 -4.66 17.76 -11.21
C PRO A 239 -3.14 17.72 -11.33
N SER A 240 -2.51 18.89 -11.16
CA SER A 240 -1.07 18.96 -10.99
C SER A 240 -0.66 18.15 -9.76
N ARG A 241 0.54 17.58 -9.79
CA ARG A 241 1.11 16.83 -8.66
C ARG A 241 1.07 17.62 -7.35
N THR A 242 1.29 18.93 -7.42
CA THR A 242 1.28 19.86 -6.27
C THR A 242 -0.10 20.02 -5.62
N ALA A 243 -1.20 19.72 -6.32
CA ALA A 243 -2.55 19.83 -5.78
C ALA A 243 -3.00 18.56 -5.04
N ILE A 244 -2.31 17.43 -5.23
CA ILE A 244 -2.73 16.11 -4.72
C ILE A 244 -2.72 16.05 -3.19
N PRO A 245 -1.67 16.49 -2.46
CA PRO A 245 -1.69 16.49 -0.99
C PRO A 245 -2.86 17.29 -0.41
N THR A 246 -3.16 18.47 -0.98
CA THR A 246 -4.30 19.31 -0.57
C THR A 246 -5.65 18.62 -0.81
N LEU A 247 -5.82 17.95 -1.96
CA LEU A 247 -7.03 17.17 -2.24
C LEU A 247 -7.18 15.99 -1.26
N SER A 248 -6.06 15.32 -0.93
CA SER A 248 -6.02 14.25 0.07
C SER A 248 -6.49 14.74 1.44
N ALA A 249 -5.94 15.85 1.92
CA ALA A 249 -6.28 16.42 3.21
C ALA A 249 -7.77 16.81 3.28
N ALA A 250 -8.32 17.37 2.19
CA ALA A 250 -9.74 17.71 2.12
C ALA A 250 -10.65 16.47 2.13
N LEU A 251 -10.24 15.36 1.50
CA LEU A 251 -10.97 14.09 1.58
C LEU A 251 -10.85 13.44 2.96
N ARG A 252 -9.69 13.49 3.62
CA ARG A 252 -9.52 13.04 5.01
C ARG A 252 -10.45 13.80 5.97
N ALA A 253 -10.64 15.09 5.75
CA ALA A 253 -11.52 15.93 6.56
C ALA A 253 -13.01 15.53 6.50
N THR A 254 -13.42 14.68 5.56
CA THR A 254 -14.79 14.12 5.50
C THR A 254 -15.06 13.06 6.55
N GLY A 255 -14.03 12.57 7.25
CA GLY A 255 -14.12 11.47 8.22
C GLY A 255 -13.43 10.19 7.74
N ALA A 256 -12.98 10.12 6.48
CA ALA A 256 -12.19 8.99 5.98
C ALA A 256 -10.92 8.77 6.81
N GLN A 257 -10.66 7.53 7.24
CA GLN A 257 -9.47 7.18 8.03
C GLN A 257 -8.16 7.23 7.23
N ALA A 258 -8.24 7.06 5.91
CA ALA A 258 -7.12 7.22 5.00
C ALA A 258 -7.59 7.60 3.59
N VAL A 259 -6.68 8.14 2.81
CA VAL A 259 -6.89 8.42 1.39
C VAL A 259 -5.67 7.93 0.60
N ALA A 260 -5.93 7.27 -0.53
CA ALA A 260 -4.93 6.92 -1.52
C ALA A 260 -5.33 7.51 -2.87
N LEU A 261 -4.74 8.64 -3.26
CA LEU A 261 -4.97 9.21 -4.58
C LEU A 261 -4.14 8.46 -5.61
N THR A 262 -4.84 7.69 -6.44
CA THR A 262 -4.22 6.85 -7.47
C THR A 262 -3.99 7.62 -8.76
N GLY A 263 -3.03 7.16 -9.56
CA GLY A 263 -2.80 7.72 -10.89
C GLY A 263 -2.37 9.18 -10.84
N GLY A 264 -1.50 9.53 -9.89
CA GLY A 264 -0.72 10.78 -9.86
C GLY A 264 0.29 10.88 -11.01
N ASP A 265 -0.06 10.29 -12.16
CA ASP A 265 0.64 10.21 -13.42
C ASP A 265 0.60 11.57 -14.11
N SER A 266 1.19 12.60 -13.48
CA SER A 266 1.36 13.89 -14.12
C SER A 266 2.39 13.77 -15.23
N ALA A 267 2.26 14.63 -16.26
CA ALA A 267 3.27 14.76 -17.32
C ALA A 267 4.67 15.13 -16.78
N ASP A 268 4.77 15.53 -15.51
CA ASP A 268 5.98 16.01 -14.85
C ASP A 268 6.89 14.86 -14.35
N ALA A 269 6.44 13.60 -14.38
CA ALA A 269 7.25 12.44 -13.97
C ALA A 269 7.01 11.22 -14.89
N PRO A 270 7.32 11.31 -16.19
CA PRO A 270 6.92 10.31 -17.19
C PRO A 270 7.46 8.90 -16.91
N GLY A 271 8.64 8.78 -16.28
CA GLY A 271 9.25 7.49 -15.93
C GLY A 271 8.65 6.78 -14.71
N TRP A 272 7.81 7.46 -13.93
CA TRP A 272 7.30 6.96 -12.65
C TRP A 272 5.78 6.86 -12.64
N SER A 273 5.25 5.80 -12.03
CA SER A 273 3.85 5.69 -11.63
C SER A 273 3.74 6.08 -10.16
N LEU A 274 2.98 7.14 -9.88
CA LEU A 274 2.91 7.78 -8.56
C LEU A 274 1.51 7.65 -7.96
N ASP A 275 1.44 7.23 -6.70
CA ASP A 275 0.20 7.25 -5.91
C ASP A 275 0.48 7.97 -4.59
N TRP A 276 -0.37 8.91 -4.20
CA TRP A 276 -0.23 9.61 -2.92
C TRP A 276 -1.00 8.86 -1.84
N ILE A 277 -0.37 8.56 -0.71
CA ILE A 277 -1.03 7.98 0.45
C ILE A 277 -1.03 8.95 1.63
N ASP A 278 -2.13 8.98 2.36
CA ASP A 278 -2.33 9.73 3.59
C ASP A 278 -3.07 8.84 4.57
N THR A 279 -2.32 8.28 5.51
CA THR A 279 -2.80 7.30 6.49
C THR A 279 -2.39 7.74 7.90
N PRO A 280 -2.97 7.14 8.96
CA PRO A 280 -2.52 7.40 10.34
C PRO A 280 -1.06 7.01 10.61
N HIS A 281 -0.49 6.11 9.80
CA HIS A 281 0.85 5.56 9.99
C HIS A 281 1.91 6.36 9.23
N ALA A 282 1.57 6.74 7.99
CA ALA A 282 2.49 7.37 7.07
C ALA A 282 1.75 8.16 5.98
N ASN A 283 2.39 9.24 5.50
CA ASN A 283 2.01 9.97 4.31
C ASN A 283 3.18 10.06 3.32
N GLY A 284 2.89 10.25 2.03
CA GLY A 284 3.89 10.39 0.99
C GLY A 284 3.49 9.76 -0.34
N TRP A 285 4.33 9.95 -1.35
CA TRP A 285 4.20 9.33 -2.66
C TRP A 285 4.78 7.91 -2.62
N LEU A 286 4.01 6.93 -3.08
CA LEU A 286 4.52 5.64 -3.49
C LEU A 286 4.85 5.66 -4.98
N ALA A 287 6.05 5.20 -5.35
CA ALA A 287 6.56 5.23 -6.73
C ALA A 287 7.12 3.88 -7.18
N LEU A 288 6.75 3.47 -8.38
CA LEU A 288 7.38 2.39 -9.14
C LEU A 288 7.62 2.85 -10.57
N PRO A 289 8.56 2.24 -11.32
CA PRO A 289 8.73 2.54 -12.73
C PRO A 289 7.41 2.37 -13.49
N ARG A 290 7.12 3.32 -14.38
CA ARG A 290 5.92 3.24 -15.23
C ARG A 290 6.02 2.02 -16.15
N ILE A 291 4.94 1.25 -16.22
CA ILE A 291 4.81 0.16 -17.19
C ILE A 291 4.26 0.76 -18.48
N ASP A 292 5.03 0.67 -19.57
CA ASP A 292 4.57 1.04 -20.90
C ASP A 292 3.71 -0.09 -21.48
N THR A 293 2.38 0.06 -21.35
CA THR A 293 1.42 -0.91 -21.85
C THR A 293 0.12 -0.22 -22.24
N PRO A 294 -0.52 -0.63 -23.34
CA PRO A 294 -1.89 -0.18 -23.65
C PRO A 294 -2.94 -0.87 -22.77
N GLN A 295 -2.57 -1.94 -22.06
CA GLN A 295 -3.50 -2.74 -21.25
C GLN A 295 -3.63 -2.14 -19.85
N THR A 296 -4.70 -1.37 -19.64
CA THR A 296 -4.93 -0.59 -18.40
C THR A 296 -6.34 -0.76 -17.85
N HIS A 297 -7.16 -1.61 -18.47
CA HIS A 297 -8.54 -1.79 -18.05
C HIS A 297 -8.61 -2.57 -16.74
N GLY A 298 -9.24 -1.97 -15.72
CA GLY A 298 -9.37 -2.57 -14.39
C GLY A 298 -8.26 -2.22 -13.40
N THR A 299 -7.30 -1.34 -13.75
CA THR A 299 -6.20 -0.95 -12.84
C THR A 299 -6.67 -0.35 -11.52
N GLY A 300 -7.62 0.59 -11.54
CA GLY A 300 -8.17 1.19 -10.32
C GLY A 300 -8.88 0.17 -9.42
N CYS A 301 -9.74 -0.68 -10.02
CA CYS A 301 -10.42 -1.76 -9.30
C CYS A 301 -9.41 -2.75 -8.68
N THR A 302 -8.34 -3.07 -9.40
CA THR A 302 -7.26 -3.94 -8.92
C THR A 302 -6.58 -3.32 -7.69
N PHE A 303 -6.26 -2.03 -7.71
CA PHE A 303 -5.65 -1.33 -6.58
C PHE A 303 -6.56 -1.37 -5.34
N ALA A 304 -7.81 -0.95 -5.48
CA ALA A 304 -8.77 -0.91 -4.38
C ALA A 304 -9.03 -2.30 -3.79
N THR A 305 -9.24 -3.30 -4.63
CA THR A 305 -9.48 -4.66 -4.17
C THR A 305 -8.24 -5.27 -3.52
N SER A 306 -7.05 -4.97 -4.03
CA SER A 306 -5.79 -5.39 -3.39
C SER A 306 -5.61 -4.76 -2.00
N ALA A 307 -5.99 -3.48 -1.83
CA ALA A 307 -6.00 -2.83 -0.52
C ALA A 307 -6.99 -3.52 0.44
N ALA A 308 -8.20 -3.85 -0.03
CA ALA A 308 -9.19 -4.58 0.77
C ALA A 308 -8.69 -5.97 1.17
N CYS A 309 -8.04 -6.70 0.26
CA CYS A 309 -7.45 -8.00 0.53
C CYS A 309 -6.33 -7.90 1.57
N ALA A 310 -5.45 -6.90 1.46
CA ALA A 310 -4.38 -6.70 2.44
C ALA A 310 -4.93 -6.34 3.83
N LEU A 311 -5.95 -5.47 3.91
CA LEU A 311 -6.63 -5.17 5.17
C LEU A 311 -7.29 -6.41 5.78
N ALA A 312 -7.95 -7.24 4.96
CA ALA A 312 -8.54 -8.51 5.39
C ALA A 312 -7.49 -9.53 5.89
N ARG A 313 -6.24 -9.43 5.42
CA ARG A 313 -5.09 -10.21 5.91
C ARG A 313 -4.44 -9.61 7.16
N GLY A 314 -4.97 -8.52 7.71
CA GLY A 314 -4.52 -7.90 8.96
C GLY A 314 -3.39 -6.89 8.80
N PHE A 315 -3.06 -6.45 7.57
CA PHE A 315 -2.09 -5.38 7.38
C PHE A 315 -2.69 -4.02 7.77
N VAL A 316 -1.85 -3.15 8.33
CA VAL A 316 -2.23 -1.74 8.56
C VAL A 316 -2.35 -0.98 7.24
N LEU A 317 -3.09 0.14 7.26
CA LEU A 317 -3.39 0.96 6.08
C LEU A 317 -2.18 1.29 5.20
N ALA A 318 -1.05 1.70 5.77
CA ALA A 318 0.13 2.04 4.97
C ALA A 318 0.74 0.81 4.27
N ASP A 319 0.85 -0.32 4.96
CA ASP A 319 1.34 -1.59 4.39
C ASP A 319 0.36 -2.14 3.34
N ALA A 320 -0.95 -2.03 3.59
CA ALA A 320 -1.99 -2.44 2.65
C ALA A 320 -1.89 -1.68 1.32
N LEU A 321 -1.60 -0.38 1.37
CA LEU A 321 -1.43 0.44 0.16
C LEU A 321 -0.10 0.18 -0.56
N VAL A 322 0.97 -0.19 0.16
CA VAL A 322 2.21 -0.70 -0.45
C VAL A 322 1.93 -1.98 -1.23
N LEU A 323 1.25 -2.96 -0.61
CA LEU A 323 0.87 -4.22 -1.26
C LEU A 323 -0.08 -3.99 -2.45
N ALA A 324 -1.03 -3.05 -2.32
CA ALA A 324 -1.92 -2.68 -3.41
C ALA A 324 -1.16 -2.13 -4.62
N LYS A 325 -0.16 -1.28 -4.39
CA LYS A 325 0.70 -0.77 -5.46
C LYS A 325 1.54 -1.87 -6.10
N MET A 326 2.14 -2.76 -5.30
CA MET A 326 2.87 -3.94 -5.80
C MET A 326 1.99 -4.79 -6.73
N ALA A 327 0.80 -5.17 -6.26
CA ALA A 327 -0.14 -5.99 -7.02
C ALA A 327 -0.60 -5.30 -8.31
N THR A 328 -0.86 -3.99 -8.26
CA THR A 328 -1.32 -3.21 -9.42
C THR A 328 -0.24 -3.10 -10.49
N THR A 329 1.02 -2.83 -10.11
CA THR A 329 2.14 -2.82 -11.05
C THR A 329 2.39 -4.21 -11.65
N HIS A 330 2.28 -5.27 -10.84
CA HIS A 330 2.36 -6.64 -11.34
C HIS A 330 1.21 -6.96 -12.31
N ALA A 331 -0.01 -6.48 -12.03
CA ALA A 331 -1.16 -6.67 -12.90
C ALA A 331 -0.98 -6.01 -14.27
N LEU A 332 -0.42 -4.79 -14.31
CA LEU A 332 -0.10 -4.08 -15.54
C LEU A 332 0.92 -4.84 -16.40
N ARG A 333 1.96 -5.44 -15.77
CA ARG A 333 2.93 -6.29 -16.48
C ARG A 333 2.31 -7.53 -17.12
N HIS A 334 1.18 -7.99 -16.59
CA HIS A 334 0.45 -9.18 -17.05
C HIS A 334 -0.87 -8.85 -17.76
N GLY A 335 -1.06 -7.57 -18.12
CA GLY A 335 -2.22 -7.18 -18.92
C GLY A 335 -2.18 -7.82 -20.30
N TYR A 336 -3.36 -8.10 -20.86
CA TYR A 336 -3.49 -8.77 -22.14
C TYR A 336 -4.58 -8.12 -22.99
N ALA A 337 -4.47 -8.26 -24.32
CA ALA A 337 -5.48 -7.74 -25.24
C ALA A 337 -6.75 -8.61 -25.15
N ALA A 338 -7.89 -7.96 -24.95
CA ALA A 338 -9.21 -8.60 -24.97
C ALA A 338 -10.21 -7.67 -25.68
N GLY A 339 -10.09 -7.58 -27.01
CA GLY A 339 -10.83 -6.63 -27.84
C GLY A 339 -9.92 -5.60 -28.51
N GLN A 340 -10.52 -4.53 -29.02
CA GLN A 340 -9.84 -3.51 -29.84
C GLN A 340 -9.35 -2.29 -29.04
N GLY A 341 -9.71 -2.19 -27.76
CA GLY A 341 -9.32 -1.09 -26.88
C GLY A 341 -8.37 -1.54 -25.78
N ALA A 342 -8.37 -0.82 -24.66
CA ALA A 342 -7.57 -1.19 -23.50
C ALA A 342 -8.07 -2.53 -22.94
N GLY A 343 -7.19 -3.52 -22.93
CA GLY A 343 -7.44 -4.83 -22.39
C GLY A 343 -7.23 -4.89 -20.87
N PRO A 344 -7.69 -5.98 -20.26
CA PRO A 344 -7.64 -6.20 -18.82
C PRO A 344 -6.22 -6.35 -18.26
N VAL A 345 -6.05 -5.91 -17.02
CA VAL A 345 -4.87 -6.21 -16.17
C VAL A 345 -5.16 -7.38 -15.23
N ALA A 346 -4.14 -8.15 -14.83
CA ALA A 346 -4.35 -9.31 -13.94
C ALA A 346 -3.18 -9.54 -13.00
N ALA A 347 -3.38 -9.28 -11.70
CA ALA A 347 -2.42 -9.71 -10.68
C ALA A 347 -2.39 -11.24 -10.60
N ARG A 348 -1.24 -11.83 -10.27
CA ARG A 348 -1.08 -13.29 -10.10
C ARG A 348 -0.49 -13.59 -8.73
N ALA A 349 -0.75 -14.79 -8.23
CA ALA A 349 -0.13 -15.26 -6.99
C ALA A 349 1.41 -15.23 -7.12
N GLY A 350 2.09 -14.88 -6.03
CA GLY A 350 3.56 -14.77 -5.97
C GLY A 350 4.13 -13.36 -6.12
N PHE A 351 3.32 -12.36 -6.52
CA PHE A 351 3.79 -10.96 -6.65
C PHE A 351 4.41 -10.42 -5.34
N ALA A 352 3.92 -10.87 -4.18
CA ALA A 352 4.41 -10.44 -2.87
C ALA A 352 5.84 -10.91 -2.56
N THR A 353 6.42 -11.75 -3.42
CA THR A 353 7.81 -12.24 -3.32
C THR A 353 8.70 -11.74 -4.45
N GLU A 354 8.29 -10.69 -5.18
CA GLU A 354 9.12 -10.04 -6.20
C GLU A 354 9.78 -8.76 -5.65
N PRO A 355 11.10 -8.75 -5.36
CA PRO A 355 11.76 -7.59 -4.75
C PRO A 355 11.69 -6.31 -5.60
N ALA A 356 11.59 -6.46 -6.93
CA ALA A 356 11.44 -5.36 -7.88
C ALA A 356 10.09 -4.62 -7.77
N LEU A 357 9.13 -5.16 -7.03
CA LEU A 357 7.84 -4.53 -6.79
C LEU A 357 7.80 -3.69 -5.51
N ILE A 358 8.78 -3.80 -4.60
CA ILE A 358 8.82 -2.91 -3.42
C ILE A 358 8.92 -1.45 -3.92
N PRO A 359 7.90 -0.62 -3.65
CA PRO A 359 7.89 0.74 -4.15
C PRO A 359 8.93 1.59 -3.41
N PHE A 360 9.33 2.68 -4.04
CA PHE A 360 9.94 3.80 -3.31
C PHE A 360 8.84 4.59 -2.62
N MET A 361 9.10 5.07 -1.41
CA MET A 361 8.20 5.99 -0.72
C MET A 361 8.89 7.32 -0.42
N SER A 362 8.22 8.44 -0.72
CA SER A 362 8.80 9.77 -0.50
C SER A 362 8.87 10.16 0.98
N TRP A 363 9.80 11.07 1.26
CA TRP A 363 9.95 11.70 2.59
C TRP A 363 9.25 13.06 2.71
N SER A 364 8.77 13.60 1.59
CA SER A 364 8.04 14.86 1.51
C SER A 364 7.09 14.89 0.31
N GLU A 365 6.28 15.93 0.23
CA GLU A 365 5.34 16.18 -0.88
C GLU A 365 6.06 16.46 -2.21
N SER A 366 7.14 17.23 -2.17
CA SER A 366 7.89 17.70 -3.36
C SER A 366 9.14 16.87 -3.64
N PHE A 367 9.01 15.54 -3.55
CA PHE A 367 10.14 14.63 -3.63
C PHE A 367 10.58 14.34 -5.08
N ASP A 368 11.88 14.42 -5.35
CA ASP A 368 12.50 14.05 -6.61
C ASP A 368 12.95 12.58 -6.58
N PHE A 369 12.21 11.69 -7.26
CA PHE A 369 12.54 10.26 -7.32
C PHE A 369 13.77 9.95 -8.18
N ASP A 370 14.13 10.81 -9.12
CA ASP A 370 15.36 10.61 -9.91
C ASP A 370 16.60 10.87 -9.06
N SER A 371 16.46 11.64 -7.97
CA SER A 371 17.53 11.80 -6.97
C SER A 371 17.90 10.48 -6.31
N CYS A 372 16.96 9.53 -6.16
CA CYS A 372 17.22 8.20 -5.62
C CYS A 372 18.17 7.42 -6.54
N LEU A 373 17.92 7.46 -7.85
CA LEU A 373 18.77 6.80 -8.84
C LEU A 373 20.18 7.41 -8.85
N ARG A 374 20.26 8.76 -8.87
CA ARG A 374 21.55 9.47 -8.79
C ARG A 374 22.33 9.15 -7.51
N LEU A 375 21.65 9.02 -6.38
CA LEU A 375 22.29 8.66 -5.11
C LEU A 375 22.80 7.22 -5.11
N MET A 376 22.04 6.30 -5.70
CA MET A 376 22.41 4.89 -5.84
C MET A 376 23.67 4.74 -6.71
N ASP A 377 23.73 5.46 -7.84
CA ASP A 377 24.89 5.52 -8.71
C ASP A 377 26.10 6.17 -8.01
N ALA A 378 25.91 7.31 -7.34
CA ALA A 378 26.97 8.01 -6.63
C ALA A 378 27.57 7.21 -5.47
N ARG A 379 26.81 6.29 -4.89
CA ARG A 379 27.28 5.35 -3.86
C ARG A 379 27.95 4.10 -4.45
N CYS A 380 27.94 3.93 -5.77
CA CYS A 380 28.35 2.72 -6.48
C CYS A 380 27.72 1.45 -5.89
N ARG A 381 26.44 1.53 -5.54
CA ARG A 381 25.73 0.46 -4.84
C ARG A 381 24.48 0.09 -5.61
N PRO A 382 24.56 -0.83 -6.59
CA PRO A 382 23.36 -1.40 -7.15
C PRO A 382 22.56 -2.09 -6.04
N ILE A 383 21.24 -2.06 -6.14
CA ILE A 383 20.35 -2.89 -5.33
C ILE A 383 20.69 -4.34 -5.66
N SER A 384 21.46 -4.98 -4.79
CA SER A 384 21.93 -6.34 -4.94
C SER A 384 21.88 -7.03 -3.57
N SER A 385 21.36 -8.25 -3.58
CA SER A 385 21.40 -9.18 -2.45
C SER A 385 22.74 -9.91 -2.35
N GLU A 386 23.70 -9.65 -3.24
CA GLU A 386 25.08 -10.13 -3.11
C GLU A 386 25.73 -9.39 -1.94
N ASN A 387 25.50 -9.98 -0.77
CA ASN A 387 25.66 -9.38 0.53
C ASN A 387 27.09 -8.93 0.79
N ALA A 388 27.27 -7.62 1.03
CA ALA A 388 28.33 -7.20 1.95
C ALA A 388 28.08 -7.94 3.27
N ASP A 389 29.04 -8.79 3.65
CA ASP A 389 28.98 -9.51 4.92
C ASP A 389 29.13 -8.50 6.08
N ILE A 390 28.05 -8.25 6.81
CA ILE A 390 28.05 -7.34 7.96
C ILE A 390 28.57 -8.05 9.22
N GLY A 391 28.40 -9.38 9.27
CA GLY A 391 28.88 -10.21 10.37
C GLY A 391 28.14 -10.00 11.68
N LEU A 392 28.84 -10.25 12.79
CA LEU A 392 28.35 -9.84 14.10
C LEU A 392 28.37 -8.32 14.18
N TYR A 393 27.23 -7.76 14.57
CA TYR A 393 27.02 -6.32 14.69
C TYR A 393 26.89 -5.98 16.18
N ALA A 394 27.87 -5.30 16.75
CA ALA A 394 27.81 -4.84 18.13
C ALA A 394 27.15 -3.45 18.24
N ILE A 395 26.36 -3.19 19.29
CA ILE A 395 25.96 -1.83 19.68
C ILE A 395 26.56 -1.54 21.05
N VAL A 396 27.36 -0.48 21.14
CA VAL A 396 28.06 -0.05 22.36
C VAL A 396 27.91 1.47 22.56
N ASP A 397 28.16 1.96 23.76
CA ASP A 397 27.91 3.34 24.17
C ASP A 397 29.17 4.16 24.45
N SER A 398 30.36 3.58 24.30
CA SER A 398 31.64 4.27 24.54
C SER A 398 32.75 3.84 23.58
N ALA A 399 33.75 4.71 23.40
CA ALA A 399 34.93 4.42 22.57
C ALA A 399 35.80 3.29 23.15
N GLU A 400 35.85 3.18 24.48
CA GLU A 400 36.53 2.08 25.17
C GLU A 400 35.87 0.73 24.82
N ARG A 401 34.54 0.66 24.87
CA ARG A 401 33.81 -0.55 24.46
C ARG A 401 33.99 -0.85 22.99
N VAL A 402 34.06 0.17 22.12
CA VAL A 402 34.42 -0.04 20.70
C VAL A 402 35.78 -0.73 20.57
N GLN A 403 36.80 -0.25 21.28
CA GLN A 403 38.13 -0.86 21.24
C GLN A 403 38.10 -2.32 21.68
N GLN A 404 37.43 -2.62 22.79
CA GLN A 404 37.34 -3.98 23.34
C GLN A 404 36.67 -4.96 22.37
N VAL A 405 35.51 -4.60 21.78
CA VAL A 405 34.79 -5.51 20.88
C VAL A 405 35.52 -5.70 19.54
N VAL A 406 36.17 -4.64 19.04
CA VAL A 406 36.92 -4.69 17.79
C VAL A 406 38.21 -5.51 17.95
N GLN A 407 38.93 -5.34 19.06
CA GLN A 407 40.10 -6.17 19.40
C GLN A 407 39.73 -7.65 19.56
N ALA A 408 38.54 -7.94 20.07
CA ALA A 408 38.02 -9.31 20.14
C ALA A 408 37.69 -9.90 18.75
N GLY A 409 37.49 -9.07 17.72
CA GLY A 409 37.25 -9.50 16.34
C GLY A 409 35.87 -9.17 15.78
N VAL A 410 35.12 -8.24 16.37
CA VAL A 410 33.87 -7.73 15.79
C VAL A 410 34.17 -6.86 14.56
N GLN A 411 33.50 -7.16 13.44
CA GLN A 411 33.74 -6.48 12.15
C GLN A 411 32.86 -5.24 11.94
N THR A 412 31.68 -5.18 12.58
CA THR A 412 30.78 -4.02 12.52
C THR A 412 30.37 -3.62 13.92
N VAL A 413 30.65 -2.37 14.29
CA VAL A 413 30.33 -1.84 15.62
C VAL A 413 29.63 -0.51 15.51
N GLN A 414 28.48 -0.38 16.17
CA GLN A 414 27.76 0.88 16.30
C GLN A 414 28.09 1.56 17.62
N LEU A 415 28.58 2.80 17.52
CA LEU A 415 28.69 3.71 18.65
C LEU A 415 27.37 4.47 18.83
N ARG A 416 26.68 4.21 19.93
CA ARG A 416 25.38 4.79 20.29
C ARG A 416 25.49 5.60 21.58
N ILE A 417 25.90 6.85 21.45
CA ILE A 417 25.91 7.83 22.55
C ILE A 417 24.61 8.64 22.49
N LYS A 418 23.82 8.61 23.56
CA LYS A 418 22.57 9.38 23.65
C LYS A 418 22.88 10.86 23.89
N THR A 419 22.16 11.73 23.19
CA THR A 419 22.18 13.17 23.46
C THR A 419 21.50 13.45 24.80
N PRO A 420 22.15 14.15 25.74
CA PRO A 420 21.49 14.62 26.97
C PRO A 420 20.52 15.76 26.65
N ASP A 421 19.60 16.07 27.57
CA ASP A 421 18.59 17.11 27.35
C ASP A 421 19.20 18.50 27.10
N ALA A 422 20.35 18.79 27.72
CA ALA A 422 21.10 20.03 27.57
C ALA A 422 22.57 19.74 27.23
N PRO A 423 22.91 19.49 25.95
CA PRO A 423 24.29 19.20 25.56
C PRO A 423 25.12 20.49 25.53
N ASP A 424 26.21 20.53 26.28
CA ASP A 424 27.15 21.66 26.34
C ASP A 424 28.38 21.46 25.43
N ALA A 425 29.26 22.45 25.37
CA ALA A 425 30.46 22.39 24.54
C ALA A 425 31.41 21.25 24.95
N ALA A 426 31.49 20.93 26.25
CA ALA A 426 32.33 19.86 26.76
C ALA A 426 31.82 18.49 26.30
N TRP A 427 30.50 18.28 26.34
CA TRP A 427 29.86 17.07 25.83
C TRP A 427 30.09 16.91 24.32
N HIS A 428 29.94 17.97 23.53
CA HIS A 428 30.21 17.91 22.08
C HIS A 428 31.69 17.59 21.78
N ALA A 429 32.63 18.13 22.57
CA ALA A 429 34.04 17.81 22.45
C ALA A 429 34.32 16.34 22.79
N ALA A 430 33.76 15.83 23.89
CA ALA A 430 33.89 14.44 24.31
C ALA A 430 33.27 13.46 23.29
N LEU A 431 32.12 13.81 22.70
CA LEU A 431 31.49 13.04 21.64
C LEU A 431 32.38 13.00 20.39
N ARG A 432 32.95 14.15 19.99
CA ARG A 432 33.88 14.22 18.85
C ARG A 432 35.10 13.33 19.07
N GLU A 433 35.68 13.40 20.26
CA GLU A 433 36.82 12.57 20.65
C GLU A 433 36.44 11.08 20.65
N SER A 434 35.29 10.73 21.22
CA SER A 434 34.80 9.35 21.23
C SER A 434 34.63 8.78 19.82
N ILE A 435 34.06 9.54 18.89
CA ILE A 435 33.92 9.14 17.48
C ILE A 435 35.31 8.97 16.84
N ALA A 436 36.24 9.90 17.07
CA ALA A 436 37.59 9.85 16.50
C ALA A 436 38.39 8.63 16.99
N GLN A 437 38.38 8.37 18.30
CA GLN A 437 39.03 7.20 18.91
C GLN A 437 38.41 5.89 18.39
N SER A 438 37.08 5.84 18.32
CA SER A 438 36.36 4.67 17.80
C SER A 438 36.70 4.41 16.33
N LEU A 439 36.80 5.46 15.51
CA LEU A 439 37.13 5.34 14.10
C LEU A 439 38.58 4.87 13.90
N ALA A 440 39.51 5.40 14.69
CA ALA A 440 40.91 4.97 14.68
C ALA A 440 41.03 3.48 15.07
N ALA A 441 40.34 3.05 16.13
CA ALA A 441 40.32 1.65 16.57
C ALA A 441 39.76 0.72 15.48
N CYS A 442 38.62 1.09 14.89
CA CYS A 442 38.01 0.31 13.81
C CYS A 442 38.94 0.19 12.60
N ARG A 443 39.56 1.29 12.16
CA ARG A 443 40.53 1.28 11.05
C ARG A 443 41.74 0.40 11.33
N GLY A 444 42.28 0.46 12.55
CA GLY A 444 43.43 -0.36 12.96
C GLY A 444 43.14 -1.86 12.88
N ALA A 445 41.89 -2.27 13.07
CA ALA A 445 41.47 -3.67 13.02
C ALA A 445 40.75 -4.07 11.73
N GLY A 446 40.59 -3.16 10.76
CA GLY A 446 39.82 -3.40 9.54
C GLY A 446 38.30 -3.53 9.75
N ALA A 447 37.77 -3.06 10.88
CA ALA A 447 36.34 -3.04 11.19
C ALA A 447 35.65 -1.77 10.66
N THR A 448 34.32 -1.80 10.60
CA THR A 448 33.48 -0.65 10.27
C THR A 448 32.84 -0.05 11.52
N LEU A 449 33.11 1.23 11.77
CA LEU A 449 32.38 2.02 12.75
C LEU A 449 31.07 2.52 12.15
N VAL A 450 29.96 2.29 12.84
CA VAL A 450 28.67 2.88 12.54
C VAL A 450 28.35 3.93 13.61
N VAL A 451 28.22 5.20 13.24
CA VAL A 451 27.84 6.25 14.21
C VAL A 451 26.33 6.42 14.20
N ASN A 452 25.69 6.22 15.35
CA ASN A 452 24.25 6.44 15.51
C ASN A 452 23.94 7.93 15.72
N ASP A 453 22.98 8.47 14.97
CA ASP A 453 22.42 9.85 15.03
C ASP A 453 23.40 11.00 14.70
N HIS A 454 24.65 10.93 15.15
CA HIS A 454 25.65 12.01 15.10
C HIS A 454 26.37 12.12 13.75
N TRP A 455 25.63 11.96 12.64
CA TRP A 455 26.19 11.84 11.29
C TRP A 455 26.98 13.08 10.83
N ARG A 456 26.56 14.30 11.20
CA ARG A 456 27.29 15.54 10.87
C ARG A 456 28.68 15.56 11.51
N LEU A 457 28.76 15.12 12.76
CA LEU A 457 30.02 15.06 13.48
C LEU A 457 30.91 13.93 12.96
N ALA A 458 30.30 12.78 12.64
CA ALA A 458 30.99 11.68 11.97
C ALA A 458 31.63 12.12 10.65
N ALA A 459 30.89 12.84 9.80
CA ALA A 459 31.42 13.39 8.54
C ALA A 459 32.57 14.38 8.77
N LYS A 460 32.46 15.25 9.77
CA LYS A 460 33.55 16.18 10.16
C LYS A 460 34.81 15.45 10.67
N VAL A 461 34.64 14.40 11.47
CA VAL A 461 35.75 13.58 11.98
C VAL A 461 36.42 12.78 10.86
N ALA A 462 35.63 12.28 9.90
CA ALA A 462 36.15 11.56 8.74
C ALA A 462 37.12 12.40 7.88
N ALA A 463 36.95 13.72 7.88
CA ALA A 463 37.80 14.68 7.16
C ALA A 463 38.04 14.27 5.69
N GLY A 464 36.98 13.79 5.02
CA GLY A 464 37.03 13.31 3.62
C GLY A 464 37.40 11.84 3.44
N ASN A 465 38.07 11.20 4.41
CA ASN A 465 38.33 9.77 4.39
C ASN A 465 37.14 9.00 4.99
N ARG A 466 36.32 8.40 4.12
CA ARG A 466 35.12 7.63 4.50
C ARG A 466 35.40 6.15 4.83
N GLN A 467 36.63 5.68 4.66
CA GLN A 467 36.96 4.26 4.86
C GLN A 467 36.71 3.85 6.32
N GLY A 468 36.03 2.71 6.49
CA GLY A 468 35.69 2.14 7.79
C GLY A 468 34.64 2.93 8.59
N LEU A 469 33.92 3.86 7.96
CA LEU A 469 32.88 4.67 8.60
C LEU A 469 31.53 4.53 7.88
N ALA A 470 30.50 4.34 8.67
CA ALA A 470 29.10 4.33 8.29
C ALA A 470 28.28 5.10 9.34
N ILE A 471 27.01 5.32 9.05
CA ILE A 471 26.06 5.99 9.94
C ILE A 471 24.78 5.17 10.04
N HIS A 472 24.06 5.31 11.15
CA HIS A 472 22.76 4.69 11.36
C HIS A 472 21.74 5.70 11.86
N LEU A 473 20.53 5.67 11.32
CA LEU A 473 19.43 6.54 11.70
C LEU A 473 18.10 5.76 11.75
N GLY A 474 17.21 6.17 12.66
CA GLY A 474 15.83 5.74 12.68
C GLY A 474 14.95 6.48 11.66
N GLN A 475 13.74 5.98 11.44
CA GLN A 475 12.76 6.61 10.56
C GLN A 475 12.33 8.00 11.08
N GLU A 476 12.14 8.13 12.39
CA GLU A 476 11.77 9.39 13.06
C GLU A 476 12.88 10.44 12.92
N ASP A 477 14.14 10.06 13.10
CA ASP A 477 15.29 10.96 12.95
C ASP A 477 15.40 11.46 11.51
N LEU A 478 15.25 10.55 10.53
CA LEU A 478 15.27 10.89 9.11
C LEU A 478 14.12 11.82 8.70
N LEU A 479 12.94 11.65 9.30
CA LEU A 479 11.81 12.58 9.11
C LEU A 479 12.15 13.96 9.67
N ALA A 480 12.65 14.02 10.91
CA ALA A 480 12.98 15.26 11.61
C ALA A 480 14.06 16.12 10.92
N LEU A 481 14.93 15.50 10.11
CA LEU A 481 15.92 16.23 9.31
C LEU A 481 15.31 17.18 8.26
N GLY A 482 14.08 16.92 7.81
CA GLY A 482 13.49 17.61 6.66
C GLY A 482 14.28 17.42 5.37
N ASP A 483 13.86 18.10 4.30
CA ASP A 483 14.48 17.92 2.97
C ASP A 483 15.93 18.41 2.93
N ALA A 484 16.22 19.57 3.54
CA ALA A 484 17.56 20.12 3.58
C ALA A 484 18.53 19.22 4.37
N GLY A 485 18.12 18.70 5.52
CA GLY A 485 18.96 17.81 6.32
C GLY A 485 19.21 16.47 5.64
N ARG A 486 18.20 15.91 4.94
CA ARG A 486 18.39 14.69 4.13
C ARG A 486 19.29 14.92 2.91
N ALA A 487 19.22 16.10 2.28
CA ALA A 487 20.14 16.46 1.19
C ALA A 487 21.59 16.60 1.69
N GLU A 488 21.79 17.26 2.83
CA GLU A 488 23.10 17.38 3.48
C GLU A 488 23.65 16.00 3.88
N LEU A 489 22.80 15.13 4.44
CA LEU A 489 23.12 13.74 4.75
C LEU A 489 23.55 12.96 3.50
N ALA A 490 22.79 13.06 2.41
CA ALA A 490 23.09 12.40 1.14
C ALA A 490 24.45 12.85 0.58
N ALA A 491 24.76 14.15 0.68
CA ALA A 491 26.02 14.74 0.21
C ALA A 491 27.26 14.22 0.96
N THR A 492 27.10 13.68 2.17
CA THR A 492 28.23 13.03 2.87
C THR A 492 28.72 11.76 2.17
N LEU A 493 27.86 11.12 1.37
CA LEU A 493 28.09 9.80 0.75
C LEU A 493 28.57 8.74 1.75
N LEU A 494 28.27 8.89 3.05
CA LEU A 494 28.53 7.88 4.05
C LEU A 494 27.53 6.72 3.86
N PRO A 495 27.98 5.45 3.98
CA PRO A 495 27.09 4.30 4.05
C PRO A 495 26.04 4.49 5.17
N LEU A 496 24.76 4.36 4.82
CA LEU A 496 23.64 4.61 5.74
C LEU A 496 22.90 3.32 6.10
N GLY A 497 22.90 2.95 7.37
CA GLY A 497 21.96 1.98 7.92
C GLY A 497 20.65 2.64 8.31
N ILE A 498 19.52 1.99 8.05
CA ILE A 498 18.19 2.49 8.44
C ILE A 498 17.44 1.42 9.20
N SER A 499 16.92 1.75 10.38
CA SER A 499 15.98 0.87 11.09
C SER A 499 14.62 0.84 10.40
N SER A 500 14.06 -0.35 10.16
CA SER A 500 12.73 -0.53 9.57
C SER A 500 12.04 -1.76 10.14
N HIS A 501 10.73 -1.68 10.28
CA HIS A 501 9.89 -2.63 11.02
C HIS A 501 8.63 -3.00 10.23
N SER A 502 8.29 -2.26 9.17
CA SER A 502 7.10 -2.47 8.32
C SER A 502 7.39 -2.32 6.83
N LEU A 503 6.43 -2.68 5.97
CA LEU A 503 6.59 -2.58 4.52
C LEU A 503 6.69 -1.13 4.06
N TRP A 504 5.90 -0.23 4.64
CA TRP A 504 5.99 1.20 4.31
C TRP A 504 7.32 1.83 4.76
N GLU A 505 7.86 1.41 5.91
CA GLU A 505 9.19 1.84 6.35
C GLU A 505 10.30 1.33 5.42
N LEU A 506 10.19 0.07 4.96
CA LEU A 506 11.11 -0.50 4.00
C LEU A 506 11.06 0.25 2.65
N ALA A 507 9.85 0.52 2.15
CA ALA A 507 9.63 1.30 0.93
C ALA A 507 10.24 2.72 1.05
N ARG A 508 10.11 3.35 2.22
CA ARG A 508 10.66 4.68 2.49
C ARG A 508 12.18 4.68 2.65
N ALA A 509 12.73 3.68 3.33
CA ALA A 509 14.16 3.49 3.46
C ALA A 509 14.84 3.36 2.08
N ARG A 510 14.21 2.62 1.15
CA ARG A 510 14.71 2.41 -0.23
C ARG A 510 15.00 3.73 -0.97
N SER A 511 14.25 4.79 -0.69
CA SER A 511 14.44 6.13 -1.30
C SER A 511 15.73 6.84 -0.89
N LEU A 512 16.48 6.33 0.10
CA LEU A 512 17.77 6.87 0.53
C LEU A 512 18.97 5.96 0.19
N SER A 513 18.75 4.91 -0.62
CA SER A 513 19.79 3.95 -1.02
C SER A 513 20.63 3.46 0.17
N PRO A 514 20.01 2.80 1.17
CA PRO A 514 20.69 2.40 2.39
C PRO A 514 21.79 1.37 2.09
N TRP A 515 22.81 1.35 2.94
CA TRP A 515 23.80 0.28 2.99
C TRP A 515 23.19 -1.03 3.49
N TYR A 516 22.35 -0.92 4.51
CA TYR A 516 21.61 -2.04 5.07
C TYR A 516 20.33 -1.54 5.70
N VAL A 517 19.39 -2.46 5.87
CA VAL A 517 18.20 -2.26 6.68
C VAL A 517 18.33 -3.08 7.94
N ALA A 518 18.14 -2.46 9.10
CA ALA A 518 18.02 -3.17 10.36
C ALA A 518 16.57 -3.59 10.56
N CYS A 519 16.29 -4.89 10.46
CA CYS A 519 14.97 -5.49 10.60
C CYS A 519 14.78 -5.99 12.03
N GLY A 520 13.77 -5.45 12.72
CA GLY A 520 13.45 -5.86 14.07
C GLY A 520 12.06 -5.41 14.51
N PRO A 521 11.69 -5.67 15.77
CA PRO A 521 12.38 -6.64 16.64
C PRO A 521 12.17 -8.07 16.10
N VAL A 522 13.22 -8.89 15.98
CA VAL A 522 13.05 -10.29 15.51
C VAL A 522 12.34 -11.13 16.58
N TRP A 523 12.72 -10.93 17.84
CA TRP A 523 12.05 -11.47 19.03
C TRP A 523 11.62 -10.34 19.97
N PRO A 524 10.69 -10.57 20.92
CA PRO A 524 10.30 -9.57 21.91
C PRO A 524 11.50 -8.89 22.59
N THR A 525 11.48 -7.55 22.63
CA THR A 525 12.57 -6.75 23.23
C THR A 525 12.28 -6.36 24.67
N LEU A 526 13.29 -6.43 25.52
CA LEU A 526 13.23 -5.93 26.91
C LEU A 526 13.70 -4.47 27.04
N THR A 527 14.32 -3.91 26.00
CA THR A 527 15.06 -2.63 26.05
C THR A 527 14.26 -1.41 25.62
N LYS A 528 13.15 -1.60 24.89
CA LYS A 528 12.20 -0.55 24.49
C LYS A 528 10.86 -1.24 24.23
N ALA A 529 9.79 -0.73 24.85
CA ALA A 529 8.44 -1.09 24.43
C ALA A 529 8.23 -0.53 23.02
N MET A 530 7.95 -1.41 22.06
CA MET A 530 7.73 -1.02 20.68
C MET A 530 6.33 -1.47 20.26
N PRO A 531 5.63 -0.69 19.42
CA PRO A 531 4.29 -1.06 18.95
C PRO A 531 4.33 -2.26 17.97
N TRP A 532 5.52 -2.58 17.46
CA TRP A 532 5.74 -3.60 16.44
C TRP A 532 5.63 -5.03 16.99
N VAL A 533 4.92 -5.88 16.27
CA VAL A 533 4.90 -7.33 16.48
C VAL A 533 6.30 -7.89 16.16
N PRO A 534 6.84 -8.82 16.97
CA PRO A 534 8.07 -9.50 16.63
C PRO A 534 8.01 -10.12 15.23
N GLN A 535 9.05 -9.88 14.43
CA GLN A 535 9.08 -10.30 13.03
C GLN A 535 9.07 -11.83 12.91
N GLY A 536 9.74 -12.55 13.83
CA GLY A 536 9.96 -13.97 13.67
C GLY A 536 10.95 -14.30 12.54
N LEU A 537 11.29 -15.58 12.43
CA LEU A 537 12.35 -16.04 11.54
C LEU A 537 11.94 -16.14 10.06
N ASP A 538 10.68 -16.52 9.81
CA ASP A 538 10.12 -16.62 8.47
C ASP A 538 9.87 -15.23 7.85
N ASN A 539 9.36 -14.27 8.62
CA ASN A 539 9.29 -12.89 8.13
C ASN A 539 10.69 -12.31 7.91
N LEU A 540 11.65 -12.57 8.82
CA LEU A 540 13.03 -12.13 8.60
C LEU A 540 13.61 -12.70 7.29
N ALA A 541 13.32 -13.96 6.95
CA ALA A 541 13.70 -14.54 5.66
C ALA A 541 13.03 -13.83 4.48
N TRP A 542 11.76 -13.44 4.60
CA TRP A 542 11.07 -12.60 3.62
C TRP A 542 11.75 -11.23 3.45
N TRP A 543 12.11 -10.56 4.55
CA TRP A 543 12.81 -9.28 4.52
C TRP A 543 14.16 -9.38 3.82
N VAL A 544 14.93 -10.43 4.10
CA VAL A 544 16.21 -10.66 3.42
C VAL A 544 16.02 -10.80 1.91
N HIS A 545 15.01 -11.56 1.49
CA HIS A 545 14.68 -11.74 0.08
C HIS A 545 14.25 -10.41 -0.58
N MET A 546 13.45 -9.60 0.11
CA MET A 546 12.73 -8.48 -0.49
C MET A 546 13.44 -7.12 -0.39
N ALA A 547 14.30 -6.90 0.59
CA ALA A 547 14.90 -5.58 0.84
C ALA A 547 15.78 -5.08 -0.31
N GLY A 548 16.41 -6.00 -1.07
CA GLY A 548 17.34 -5.68 -2.16
C GLY A 548 18.67 -5.04 -1.68
N VAL A 549 18.88 -5.00 -0.37
CA VAL A 549 20.12 -4.60 0.31
C VAL A 549 20.36 -5.56 1.48
N PRO A 550 21.59 -5.62 2.03
CA PRO A 550 21.86 -6.38 3.24
C PRO A 550 20.86 -6.09 4.37
N VAL A 551 20.45 -7.15 5.06
CA VAL A 551 19.54 -7.06 6.22
C VAL A 551 20.29 -7.43 7.49
N VAL A 552 20.17 -6.57 8.51
CA VAL A 552 20.68 -6.83 9.86
C VAL A 552 19.51 -7.26 10.75
N ALA A 553 19.58 -8.47 11.28
CA ALA A 553 18.62 -8.96 12.28
C ALA A 553 18.88 -8.28 13.62
N ILE A 554 17.88 -7.61 14.20
CA ILE A 554 18.02 -6.90 15.48
C ILE A 554 16.78 -7.07 16.37
N GLY A 555 16.99 -7.03 17.68
CA GLY A 555 15.93 -7.03 18.69
C GLY A 555 15.60 -8.43 19.21
N GLY A 556 15.76 -8.59 20.53
CA GLY A 556 15.41 -9.82 21.24
C GLY A 556 16.38 -11.00 21.05
N ILE A 557 17.56 -10.77 20.47
CA ILE A 557 18.63 -11.77 20.33
C ILE A 557 19.45 -11.79 21.61
N LEU A 558 19.27 -12.84 22.42
CA LEU A 558 19.81 -12.99 23.77
C LEU A 558 20.77 -14.17 23.88
N ASP A 559 20.67 -15.17 23.01
CA ASP A 559 21.52 -16.36 23.02
C ASP A 559 22.09 -16.74 21.64
N HIS A 560 23.01 -17.70 21.67
CA HIS A 560 23.73 -18.19 20.49
C HIS A 560 22.81 -18.94 19.51
N ALA A 561 21.80 -19.65 20.00
CA ALA A 561 20.86 -20.37 19.14
C ALA A 561 20.03 -19.39 18.31
N GLN A 562 19.56 -18.31 18.92
CA GLN A 562 18.85 -17.22 18.23
C GLN A 562 19.75 -16.53 17.20
N ALA A 563 21.04 -16.31 17.50
CA ALA A 563 21.96 -15.76 16.51
C ALA A 563 22.16 -16.70 15.31
N ALA A 564 22.30 -18.01 15.55
CA ALA A 564 22.40 -19.01 14.49
C ALA A 564 21.12 -19.04 13.63
N GLN A 565 19.94 -19.01 14.26
CA GLN A 565 18.64 -18.97 13.58
C GLN A 565 18.46 -17.69 12.74
N ALA A 566 18.79 -16.53 13.31
CA ALA A 566 18.75 -15.26 12.59
C ALA A 566 19.69 -15.28 11.38
N ALA A 567 20.90 -15.85 11.53
CA ALA A 567 21.83 -16.02 10.42
C ALA A 567 21.30 -16.99 9.34
N GLN A 568 20.67 -18.10 9.75
CA GLN A 568 20.07 -19.09 8.86
C GLN A 568 18.97 -18.49 7.98
N SER A 569 18.22 -17.50 8.48
CA SER A 569 17.16 -16.82 7.71
C SER A 569 17.65 -16.16 6.42
N GLY A 570 18.92 -15.75 6.36
CA GLY A 570 19.36 -14.87 5.29
C GLY A 570 20.25 -13.73 5.74
N ALA A 571 20.05 -13.27 6.99
CA ALA A 571 20.57 -12.00 7.47
C ALA A 571 22.09 -11.86 7.27
N SER A 572 22.48 -10.73 6.66
CA SER A 572 23.87 -10.38 6.38
C SER A 572 24.59 -9.99 7.68
N GLY A 573 23.85 -9.46 8.66
CA GLY A 573 24.36 -9.19 10.00
C GLY A 573 23.41 -9.61 11.11
N VAL A 574 23.97 -9.96 12.27
CA VAL A 574 23.22 -10.30 13.48
C VAL A 574 23.64 -9.35 14.60
N CYS A 575 22.69 -8.55 15.08
CA CYS A 575 22.96 -7.53 16.08
C CYS A 575 22.87 -8.07 17.50
N VAL A 576 23.97 -7.93 18.24
CA VAL A 576 24.10 -8.34 19.65
C VAL A 576 24.40 -7.09 20.48
N VAL A 577 23.56 -6.81 21.48
CA VAL A 577 23.71 -5.65 22.37
C VAL A 577 24.31 -6.09 23.71
N ARG A 578 23.57 -6.89 24.49
CA ARG A 578 23.99 -7.33 25.84
C ARG A 578 24.77 -8.64 25.85
N GLY A 579 24.62 -9.45 24.81
CA GLY A 579 25.20 -10.80 24.74
C GLY A 579 26.74 -10.85 24.72
N LEU A 580 27.42 -9.72 24.47
CA LEU A 580 28.88 -9.65 24.47
C LEU A 580 29.48 -9.59 25.90
N GLY A 581 28.68 -9.28 26.92
CA GLY A 581 29.15 -9.24 28.32
C GLY A 581 30.28 -8.23 28.57
N ASP A 582 30.91 -8.29 29.74
CA ASP A 582 31.98 -7.35 30.13
C ASP A 582 33.32 -7.67 29.45
N ASP A 583 33.58 -8.94 29.14
CA ASP A 583 34.78 -9.40 28.41
C ASP A 583 34.42 -10.02 27.05
N PRO A 584 34.37 -9.19 25.99
CA PRO A 584 34.08 -9.67 24.63
C PRO A 584 35.07 -10.73 24.12
N ALA A 585 36.32 -10.75 24.59
CA ALA A 585 37.31 -11.72 24.12
C ALA A 585 36.94 -13.15 24.53
N GLN A 586 36.27 -13.32 25.67
CA GLN A 586 35.77 -14.62 26.13
C GLN A 586 34.44 -15.00 25.48
N THR A 587 33.54 -14.04 25.25
CA THR A 587 32.17 -14.34 24.79
C THR A 587 32.08 -14.44 23.26
N LEU A 588 32.84 -13.64 22.51
CA LEU A 588 32.71 -13.50 21.06
C LEU A 588 32.94 -14.81 20.26
N PRO A 589 33.91 -15.68 20.61
CA PRO A 589 34.13 -16.91 19.83
C PRO A 589 32.86 -17.77 19.70
N ALA A 590 32.07 -17.88 20.77
CA ALA A 590 30.82 -18.65 20.73
C ALA A 590 29.75 -18.00 19.82
N TRP A 591 29.65 -16.67 19.82
CA TRP A 591 28.78 -15.94 18.90
C TRP A 591 29.20 -16.11 17.44
N GLN A 592 30.51 -16.11 17.16
CA GLN A 592 31.05 -16.31 15.80
C GLN A 592 30.77 -17.72 15.30
N VAL A 593 30.98 -18.74 16.15
CA VAL A 593 30.65 -20.13 15.82
C VAL A 593 29.15 -20.27 15.52
N ALA A 594 28.28 -19.66 16.32
CA ALA A 594 26.84 -19.70 16.09
C ALA A 594 26.44 -19.02 14.77
N LEU A 595 27.00 -17.84 14.48
CA LEU A 595 26.79 -17.13 13.22
C LEU A 595 27.23 -17.99 12.01
N GLN A 596 28.40 -18.61 12.08
CA GLN A 596 28.93 -19.47 11.02
C GLN A 596 28.07 -20.73 10.84
N ALA A 597 27.66 -21.37 11.95
CA ALA A 597 26.78 -22.54 11.91
C ALA A 597 25.44 -22.21 11.24
N GLY A 598 24.83 -21.08 11.60
CA GLY A 598 23.59 -20.61 10.97
C GLY A 598 23.75 -20.32 9.48
N ARG A 599 24.88 -19.74 9.05
CA ARG A 599 25.18 -19.47 7.64
C ARG A 599 25.44 -20.74 6.82
N ALA A 600 26.01 -21.77 7.45
CA ALA A 600 26.27 -23.05 6.81
C ALA A 600 25.00 -23.92 6.71
N ALA A 601 23.99 -23.65 7.54
CA ALA A 601 22.72 -24.36 7.50
C ALA A 601 21.90 -24.00 6.24
N PRO A 602 21.01 -24.90 5.77
CA PRO A 602 20.07 -24.58 4.70
C PRO A 602 19.23 -23.34 5.04
N ARG A 603 19.09 -22.43 4.07
CA ARG A 603 18.29 -21.21 4.24
C ARG A 603 16.85 -21.55 4.60
N LEU A 604 16.26 -20.72 5.46
CA LEU A 604 14.84 -20.83 5.78
C LEU A 604 13.98 -20.54 4.52
N PRO A 605 12.84 -21.22 4.35
CA PRO A 605 11.95 -20.95 3.24
C PRO A 605 11.39 -19.53 3.34
N VAL A 606 11.32 -18.84 2.20
CA VAL A 606 10.66 -17.53 2.11
C VAL A 606 9.15 -17.77 2.10
N PRO A 607 8.39 -17.20 3.06
CA PRO A 607 6.94 -17.35 3.06
C PRO A 607 6.32 -16.63 1.85
N ALA A 608 5.16 -17.11 1.40
CA ALA A 608 4.45 -16.50 0.26
C ALA A 608 3.97 -15.07 0.54
N TRP A 609 3.84 -14.71 1.82
CA TRP A 609 3.42 -13.39 2.29
C TRP A 609 4.31 -12.93 3.45
N PRO A 610 4.59 -11.63 3.57
CA PRO A 610 5.08 -11.09 4.82
C PRO A 610 4.01 -11.21 5.91
N HIS A 611 4.43 -11.09 7.16
CA HIS A 611 3.53 -10.97 8.30
C HIS A 611 3.23 -9.50 8.61
N PRO A 612 2.00 -9.16 9.05
CA PRO A 612 1.70 -7.83 9.56
C PRO A 612 2.63 -7.43 10.71
N SER A 613 3.20 -6.24 10.60
CA SER A 613 4.17 -5.71 11.57
C SER A 613 3.51 -4.98 12.75
N LEU A 614 2.22 -4.65 12.63
CA LEU A 614 1.42 -3.94 13.62
C LEU A 614 0.07 -4.65 13.78
N HIS A 615 -0.48 -4.56 14.99
CA HIS A 615 -1.88 -4.94 15.20
C HIS A 615 -2.80 -3.87 14.62
N VAL A 616 -3.83 -4.29 13.87
CA VAL A 616 -4.93 -3.40 13.47
C VAL A 616 -5.73 -3.08 14.73
N THR A 617 -5.66 -1.83 15.19
CA THR A 617 -6.51 -1.32 16.26
C THR A 617 -7.91 -1.07 15.72
N ALA A 618 -8.93 -1.48 16.47
CA ALA A 618 -10.34 -1.30 16.13
C ALA A 618 -10.76 0.17 16.05
#